data_AF-A0AAP0GEF8-F1
#
_entry.id   AF-A0AAP0GEF8-F1
#
_cell.length_a   1.000
_cell.length_b   1.000
_cell.length_c   1.000
_cell.angle_alpha   90.00
_cell.angle_beta   90.00
_cell.angle_gamma   90.00
#
_symmetry.space_group_name_H-M   'P 1'
#
loop_
_entity.id
_entity.type
_entity.pdbx_description
1 polymer ?
#
loop_
_entity_poly.entity_id
_entity_poly.type
_entity_poly.pdbx_seq_one_letter_code
_entity_poly.pdbx_strand_id
1 'polypeptide(L)'
;MNGVYSIVYVCPETVLRLIEPLKRLAENNGIALFAIDEVHCVSKWGHDFRPDYRHLSVLRENFSAAHIRSLRSDIPLMALTATATLLVREDIRKSLLMSNETKLILTSFFRPNLRFSVST
;
A
#
# COMPACT_ATOMS: atom_id res chain seq x y z
N MET A 1 -5.41 -0.32 -20.71
CA MET A 1 -4.23 -1.11 -20.28
C MET A 1 -4.52 -2.55 -20.66
N ASN A 2 -3.64 -3.21 -21.43
CA ASN A 2 -3.95 -4.51 -22.07
C ASN A 2 -3.36 -5.72 -21.33
N GLY A 3 -2.92 -5.56 -20.07
CA GLY A 3 -2.34 -6.65 -19.28
C GLY A 3 -0.99 -7.17 -19.78
N VAL A 4 -0.24 -6.41 -20.59
CA VAL A 4 1.06 -6.83 -21.14
C VAL A 4 2.23 -6.74 -20.14
N TYR A 5 2.03 -6.04 -19.02
CA TYR A 5 3.03 -5.89 -17.95
C TYR A 5 2.52 -6.54 -16.68
N SER A 6 3.40 -7.28 -16.00
CA SER A 6 3.08 -7.93 -14.73
C SER A 6 3.13 -6.98 -13.53
N ILE A 7 3.93 -5.91 -13.60
CA ILE A 7 4.11 -4.92 -12.54
C ILE A 7 4.04 -3.53 -13.16
N VAL A 8 3.29 -2.62 -12.52
CA VAL A 8 3.17 -1.22 -12.91
C VAL A 8 3.45 -0.35 -11.69
N TYR A 9 4.48 0.48 -11.78
CA TYR A 9 4.82 1.47 -10.74
C TYR A 9 4.12 2.79 -11.01
N VAL A 10 3.61 3.42 -9.95
CA VAL A 10 2.83 4.65 -10.02
C VAL A 10 3.17 5.52 -8.81
N CYS A 11 3.35 6.82 -9.02
CA CYS A 11 3.49 7.78 -7.93
C CYS A 11 2.11 8.11 -7.30
N PRO A 12 2.02 8.30 -5.97
CA PRO A 12 0.75 8.56 -5.27
C PRO A 12 -0.09 9.68 -5.88
N GLU A 13 0.53 10.76 -6.35
CA GLU A 13 -0.10 11.95 -6.93
C GLU A 13 -0.88 11.63 -8.23
N THR A 14 -0.58 10.49 -8.86
CA THR A 14 -1.17 10.08 -10.14
C THR A 14 -2.31 9.08 -9.97
N VAL A 15 -2.45 8.43 -8.82
CA VAL A 15 -3.40 7.31 -8.61
C VAL A 15 -4.84 7.73 -8.90
N LEU A 16 -5.25 8.92 -8.47
CA LEU A 16 -6.60 9.45 -8.72
C LEU A 16 -6.94 9.55 -10.21
N ARG A 17 -5.94 9.88 -11.06
CA ARG A 17 -6.13 9.99 -12.52
C ARG A 17 -6.20 8.63 -13.20
N LEU A 18 -5.70 7.58 -12.53
CA LEU A 18 -5.60 6.23 -13.07
C LEU A 18 -6.76 5.33 -12.64
N ILE A 19 -7.69 5.80 -11.82
CA ILE A 19 -8.81 4.98 -11.32
C ILE A 19 -9.59 4.31 -12.46
N GLU A 20 -10.02 5.07 -13.46
CA GLU A 20 -10.82 4.53 -14.57
C GLU A 20 -10.02 3.55 -15.45
N PRO A 21 -8.78 3.86 -15.90
CA PRO A 21 -7.92 2.88 -16.57
C PRO A 21 -7.67 1.60 -15.76
N LEU A 22 -7.46 1.72 -14.45
CA LEU A 22 -7.23 0.58 -13.56
C LEU A 22 -8.50 -0.24 -13.33
N LYS A 23 -9.68 0.38 -13.26
CA LYS A 23 -10.98 -0.34 -13.19
C LYS A 23 -11.17 -1.21 -14.42
N ARG A 24 -10.93 -0.67 -15.61
CA ARG A 24 -10.97 -1.45 -16.87
C ARG A 24 -9.96 -2.58 -16.88
N LEU A 25 -8.76 -2.38 -16.32
CA LEU A 25 -7.77 -3.44 -16.20
C LEU A 25 -8.26 -4.54 -15.24
N ALA A 26 -8.80 -4.16 -14.08
CA ALA A 26 -9.35 -5.09 -13.09
C ALA A 26 -10.51 -5.92 -13.65
N GLU A 27 -11.38 -5.33 -14.47
CA GLU A 27 -12.52 -6.02 -15.07
C GLU A 27 -12.14 -7.00 -16.19
N ASN A 28 -11.16 -6.64 -17.03
CA ASN A 28 -10.83 -7.41 -18.23
C ASN A 28 -9.68 -8.42 -18.01
N ASN A 29 -8.58 -7.97 -17.41
CA ASN A 29 -7.37 -8.77 -17.23
C ASN A 29 -7.14 -9.17 -15.77
N GLY A 30 -7.75 -8.45 -14.83
CA GLY A 30 -7.56 -8.63 -13.39
C GLY A 30 -6.37 -7.82 -12.84
N ILE A 31 -6.44 -7.55 -11.54
CA ILE A 31 -5.34 -7.02 -10.73
C ILE A 31 -5.18 -7.96 -9.55
N ALA A 32 -3.97 -8.49 -9.36
CA ALA A 32 -3.72 -9.47 -8.29
C ALA A 32 -3.51 -8.83 -6.91
N LEU A 33 -2.93 -7.62 -6.85
CA LEU A 33 -2.50 -6.98 -5.62
C LEU A 33 -2.24 -5.49 -5.85
N PHE A 34 -2.58 -4.66 -4.88
CA PHE A 34 -1.98 -3.33 -4.72
C PHE A 34 -0.90 -3.38 -3.64
N ALA A 35 0.32 -2.98 -3.99
CA ALA A 35 1.41 -2.80 -3.04
C ALA A 35 1.71 -1.31 -2.87
N ILE A 36 1.69 -0.83 -1.62
CA ILE A 36 2.05 0.54 -1.25
C ILE A 36 3.36 0.46 -0.48
N ASP A 37 4.44 0.89 -1.13
CA ASP A 37 5.75 1.03 -0.52
C ASP A 37 5.85 2.33 0.28
N GLU A 38 6.78 2.39 1.23
CA GLU A 38 7.00 3.53 2.14
C GLU A 38 5.71 4.08 2.77
N VAL A 39 4.79 3.18 3.12
CA VAL A 39 3.44 3.54 3.57
C VAL A 39 3.43 4.41 4.84
N HIS A 40 4.54 4.46 5.57
CA HIS A 40 4.72 5.35 6.71
C HIS A 40 4.56 6.84 6.34
N CYS A 41 4.74 7.21 5.05
CA CYS A 41 4.51 8.56 4.53
C CYS A 41 3.07 9.07 4.72
N VAL A 42 2.10 8.18 4.94
CA VAL A 42 0.71 8.57 5.19
C VAL A 42 0.51 9.29 6.53
N SER A 43 1.41 9.05 7.48
CA SER A 43 1.30 9.54 8.84
C SER A 43 2.14 10.78 9.08
N LYS A 44 1.53 11.81 9.69
CA LYS A 44 2.24 13.02 10.15
C LYS A 44 3.23 12.74 11.29
N TRP A 45 3.07 11.59 11.94
CA TRP A 45 3.98 11.09 12.97
C TRP A 45 5.13 10.27 12.40
N GLY A 46 5.12 10.04 11.07
CA GLY A 46 6.25 9.48 10.33
C GLY A 46 7.32 10.53 10.05
N HIS A 47 8.50 10.07 9.65
CA HIS A 47 9.66 10.91 9.40
C HIS A 47 9.65 11.57 8.00
N ASP A 48 8.84 11.08 7.05
CA ASP A 48 8.69 11.62 5.70
C ASP A 48 7.21 11.72 5.29
N PHE A 49 6.43 12.58 5.96
CA PHE A 49 4.99 12.73 5.65
C PHE A 49 4.75 13.29 4.25
N ARG A 50 3.92 12.61 3.46
CA ARG A 50 3.49 13.03 2.12
C ARG A 50 1.95 13.05 2.02
N PRO A 51 1.32 14.22 1.85
CA PRO A 51 -0.14 14.33 1.82
C PRO A 51 -0.83 13.40 0.82
N ASP A 52 -0.24 13.19 -0.35
CA ASP A 52 -0.83 12.38 -1.42
C ASP A 52 -1.03 10.89 -1.05
N TYR A 53 -0.26 10.37 -0.09
CA TYR A 53 -0.47 9.01 0.43
C TYR A 53 -1.83 8.84 1.11
N ARG A 54 -2.42 9.91 1.66
CA ARG A 54 -3.74 9.85 2.28
C ARG A 54 -4.85 9.65 1.25
N HIS A 55 -4.62 10.00 0.00
CA HIS A 55 -5.56 9.75 -1.08
C HIS A 55 -5.53 8.29 -1.56
N LEU A 56 -4.63 7.43 -1.06
CA LEU A 56 -4.55 6.04 -1.48
C LEU A 56 -5.69 5.16 -0.92
N SER A 57 -6.54 5.68 -0.01
CA SER A 57 -7.78 5.01 0.42
C SER A 57 -8.68 4.65 -0.75
N VAL A 58 -8.64 5.45 -1.82
CA VAL A 58 -9.41 5.27 -3.05
C VAL A 58 -9.19 3.90 -3.68
N LEU A 59 -8.05 3.25 -3.45
CA LEU A 59 -7.79 1.89 -3.93
C LEU A 59 -8.75 0.90 -3.26
N ARG A 60 -8.96 0.96 -1.95
CA ARG A 60 -9.96 0.09 -1.30
C ARG A 60 -11.39 0.49 -1.65
N GLU A 61 -11.64 1.80 -1.74
CA GLU A 61 -12.97 2.33 -2.05
C GLU A 61 -13.43 1.99 -3.47
N ASN A 62 -12.53 1.80 -4.43
CA ASN A 62 -12.89 1.59 -5.84
C ASN A 62 -12.69 0.14 -6.33
N PHE A 63 -11.87 -0.66 -5.64
CA PHE A 63 -11.43 -1.99 -6.11
C PHE A 63 -11.84 -3.12 -5.16
N SER A 64 -13.07 -3.05 -4.66
CA SER A 64 -13.70 -4.11 -3.87
C SER A 64 -14.71 -4.91 -4.71
N ALA A 65 -15.06 -6.11 -4.26
CA ALA A 65 -16.08 -6.92 -4.93
C ALA A 65 -17.48 -6.26 -4.91
N ALA A 66 -17.71 -5.34 -3.98
CA ALA A 66 -18.93 -4.53 -3.94
C ALA A 66 -18.99 -3.48 -5.07
N HIS A 67 -17.84 -2.99 -5.55
CA HIS A 67 -17.76 -1.96 -6.58
C HIS A 67 -17.50 -2.51 -7.98
N ILE A 68 -16.78 -3.64 -8.09
CA ILE A 68 -16.47 -4.28 -9.36
C ILE A 68 -17.07 -5.68 -9.37
N ARG A 69 -18.19 -5.85 -10.08
CA ARG A 69 -19.01 -7.08 -10.07
C ARG A 69 -18.30 -8.32 -10.60
N SER A 70 -17.28 -8.16 -11.44
CA SER A 70 -16.49 -9.28 -11.96
C SER A 70 -15.51 -9.84 -10.94
N LEU A 71 -15.22 -9.12 -9.86
CA LEU A 71 -14.36 -9.60 -8.78
C LEU A 71 -15.11 -10.56 -7.87
N ARG A 72 -14.49 -11.70 -7.58
CA ARG A 72 -15.00 -12.67 -6.59
C ARG A 72 -14.69 -12.29 -5.15
N SER A 73 -13.68 -11.44 -4.96
CA SER A 73 -13.23 -10.93 -3.66
C SER A 73 -12.55 -9.58 -3.87
N ASP A 74 -12.41 -8.81 -2.79
CA ASP A 74 -11.65 -7.56 -2.81
C ASP A 74 -10.22 -7.80 -3.32
N ILE A 75 -9.70 -6.85 -4.10
CA ILE A 75 -8.28 -6.89 -4.48
C ILE A 75 -7.45 -6.66 -3.20
N PRO A 76 -6.51 -7.57 -2.87
CA PRO A 76 -5.67 -7.40 -1.69
C PRO A 76 -4.86 -6.10 -1.73
N LEU A 77 -4.65 -5.51 -0.56
CA LEU A 77 -3.78 -4.36 -0.37
C LEU A 77 -2.67 -4.71 0.62
N MET A 78 -1.42 -4.52 0.19
CA MET A 78 -0.23 -4.74 0.99
C MET A 78 0.45 -3.39 1.27
N ALA A 79 0.66 -3.09 2.55
CA ALA A 79 1.29 -1.87 3.03
C ALA A 79 2.69 -2.22 3.58
N LEU A 80 3.73 -1.65 2.98
CA LEU A 80 5.13 -2.00 3.24
C LEU A 80 5.89 -0.80 3.80
N THR A 81 6.71 -1.02 4.82
CA THR A 81 7.61 -0.02 5.38
C THR A 81 8.66 -0.69 6.27
N ALA A 82 9.87 -0.14 6.31
CA ALA A 82 10.90 -0.54 7.26
C ALA A 82 10.63 0.02 8.68
N THR A 83 10.02 1.21 8.77
CA THR A 83 9.79 1.90 10.03
C THR A 83 8.31 2.20 10.24
N ALA A 84 7.74 1.69 11.33
CA ALA A 84 6.40 2.06 11.76
C ALA A 84 6.25 1.86 13.27
N THR A 85 6.18 2.97 14.00
CA THR A 85 5.76 2.96 15.41
C THR A 85 4.31 2.51 15.53
N LEU A 86 3.85 2.16 16.73
CA LEU A 86 2.46 1.75 16.95
C LEU A 86 1.45 2.80 16.44
N LEU A 87 1.72 4.10 16.70
CA LEU A 87 0.86 5.20 16.23
C LEU A 87 0.83 5.28 14.70
N VAL A 88 1.98 5.14 14.05
CA VAL A 88 2.06 5.15 12.57
C VAL A 88 1.29 3.96 11.99
N ARG A 89 1.36 2.77 12.59
CA ARG A 89 0.60 1.59 12.14
C ARG A 89 -0.90 1.83 12.19
N GLU A 90 -1.40 2.41 13.28
CA GLU A 90 -2.83 2.74 13.39
C GLU A 90 -3.25 3.82 12.38
N ASP A 91 -2.40 4.82 12.14
CA ASP A 91 -2.66 5.87 11.16
C ASP A 91 -2.68 5.30 9.72
N ILE A 92 -1.76 4.37 9.40
CA ILE A 92 -1.76 3.61 8.13
C ILE A 92 -3.08 2.86 7.96
N ARG A 93 -3.45 2.05 8.96
CA ARG A 93 -4.65 1.21 8.91
C ARG A 93 -5.91 2.04 8.70
N LYS A 94 -6.05 3.16 9.42
CA LYS A 94 -7.18 4.09 9.29
C LYS A 94 -7.17 4.82 7.95
N SER A 95 -6.04 5.40 7.57
CA SER A 95 -5.93 6.21 6.35
C SER A 95 -6.14 5.39 5.09
N LEU A 96 -5.71 4.12 5.06
CA LEU A 96 -5.92 3.21 3.94
C LEU A 96 -7.21 2.39 4.05
N LEU A 97 -8.05 2.65 5.06
CA LEU A 97 -9.29 1.92 5.33
C LEU A 97 -9.09 0.40 5.45
N MET A 98 -7.96 -0.06 5.98
CA MET A 98 -7.65 -1.48 6.11
C MET A 98 -8.53 -2.16 7.18
N SER A 99 -8.94 -3.40 6.91
CA SER A 99 -9.74 -4.20 7.85
C SER A 99 -9.02 -4.39 9.19
N ASN A 100 -9.79 -4.53 10.27
CA ASN A 100 -9.25 -4.95 11.58
C ASN A 100 -8.60 -6.35 11.52
N GLU A 101 -9.01 -7.18 10.57
CA GLU A 101 -8.46 -8.53 10.34
C GLU A 101 -7.17 -8.51 9.51
N THR A 102 -6.67 -7.32 9.15
CA THR A 102 -5.42 -7.19 8.40
C THR A 102 -4.27 -7.84 9.17
N LYS A 103 -3.59 -8.78 8.53
CA LYS A 103 -2.44 -9.45 9.12
C LYS A 103 -1.27 -8.47 9.25
N LEU A 104 -0.88 -8.17 10.48
CA LEU A 104 0.34 -7.42 10.78
C LEU A 104 1.53 -8.39 10.86
N ILE A 105 2.55 -8.18 10.03
CA ILE A 105 3.80 -8.94 10.05
C ILE A 105 4.92 -8.01 10.48
N LEU A 106 5.62 -8.36 11.56
CA LEU A 106 6.77 -7.63 12.06
C LEU A 106 7.97 -8.57 12.05
N THR A 107 9.05 -8.13 11.41
CA THR A 107 10.32 -8.86 11.37
C THR A 107 11.35 -8.13 12.21
N SER A 108 12.36 -8.87 12.68
CA SER A 108 13.47 -8.25 13.42
C SER A 108 14.37 -7.48 12.48
N PHE A 109 14.83 -6.30 12.90
CA PHE A 109 15.88 -5.55 12.22
C PHE A 109 17.28 -6.12 12.50
N PHE A 110 17.40 -7.06 13.45
CA PHE A 110 18.68 -7.60 13.90
C PHE A 110 19.42 -8.31 12.77
N ARG A 111 20.71 -7.96 12.60
CA ARG A 111 21.61 -8.55 11.63
C ARG A 111 22.76 -9.23 12.38
N PRO A 112 22.67 -10.54 12.67
CA PRO A 112 23.68 -11.25 13.47
C PRO A 112 25.08 -11.24 12.83
N ASN A 113 25.15 -10.97 11.54
CA ASN A 113 26.38 -10.89 10.76
C ASN A 113 27.06 -9.52 10.77
N LEU A 114 26.47 -8.49 11.40
CA LEU A 114 27.05 -7.15 11.48
C LEU A 114 27.77 -6.95 12.83
N ARG A 115 29.02 -6.47 12.77
CA ARG A 115 29.79 -6.00 13.94
C ARG A 115 29.97 -4.49 13.81
N PHE A 116 29.71 -3.77 14.89
CA PHE A 116 29.86 -2.32 14.94
C PHE A 116 31.14 -1.96 15.72
N SER A 117 31.95 -1.05 15.18
CA SER A 117 33.16 -0.54 15.81
C SER A 117 33.25 0.96 15.57
N VAL A 118 33.69 1.72 16.57
CA VAL A 118 33.96 3.16 16.47
C VAL A 118 35.38 3.38 17.00
N SER A 119 36.25 3.96 16.18
CA SER A 119 37.61 4.35 16.56
C SER A 119 37.72 5.87 16.57
N THR A 120 38.51 6.39 17.50
CA THR A 120 38.76 7.83 17.67
C THR A 120 39.94 8.28 16.84
#